data_AF-A0AAV4XTT3-F1
#
_entry.id   AF-A0AAV4XTT3-F1
#
_cell.length_a   1.000
_cell.length_b   1.000
_cell.length_c   1.000
_cell.angle_alpha   90.00
_cell.angle_beta   90.00
_cell.angle_gamma   90.00
#
_symmetry.space_group_name_H-M   'P 1'
#
loop_
_entity.id
_entity.type
_entity.pdbx_description
1 polymer ?
#
loop_
_entity_poly.entity_id
_entity_poly.type
_entity_poly.pdbx_seq_one_letter_code
_entity_poly.pdbx_strand_id
1 'polypeptide(L)'
;MIWPPRSPDMNPIEHLWDIIESRLPKVQLVRAQKREGLIRARLLGASVAAGPVLTYLDSHCECTEGWLEPLLHRIYEDPTNVVCPVIDVISDDTFQYHYRDSRGLNVGGFDWNLQFNWHPVPERENKKRKHTWLPVASPTMAGGLFSIDKKFFEKLGTYDSGFDIWGGENLELSFKTWMCGGTLEIIPCSHVGHIFRKRSPYKWRTGVNVLKRNSIRLAEVWLDEYAKYYYQRIGSDLGDYGNITDRKELRKKLQCKSFKWYLDNVYPELFVPGDAVASGEVRNLGGEGRKMCLDSPARKTNLHKPIGLYPCHGQGEI
;
A
#
# COMPACT_ATOMS: atom_id res chain seq x y z
N MET A 1 31.97 -23.59 8.03
CA MET A 1 30.55 -24.03 8.08
C MET A 1 30.23 -24.67 6.73
N ILE A 2 30.06 -25.99 6.68
CA ILE A 2 29.89 -26.73 5.43
C ILE A 2 28.40 -26.64 5.05
N TRP A 3 28.12 -26.08 3.88
CA TRP A 3 26.77 -26.07 3.30
C TRP A 3 26.42 -27.48 2.82
N PRO A 4 25.16 -27.95 2.93
CA PRO A 4 24.77 -29.23 2.37
C PRO A 4 25.07 -29.29 0.87
N PRO A 5 25.36 -30.49 0.31
CA PRO A 5 25.76 -30.65 -1.08
C PRO A 5 24.74 -30.04 -2.04
N ARG A 6 25.23 -29.41 -3.12
CA ARG A 6 24.40 -28.79 -4.16
C ARG A 6 23.52 -29.85 -4.82
N SER A 7 22.21 -29.60 -4.90
CA SER A 7 21.26 -30.45 -5.63
C SER A 7 21.64 -30.57 -7.12
N PRO A 8 21.50 -31.74 -7.76
CA PRO A 8 21.75 -31.91 -9.19
C PRO A 8 20.87 -31.04 -10.11
N ASP A 9 19.74 -30.53 -9.61
CA ASP A 9 18.79 -29.71 -10.38
C ASP A 9 18.88 -28.19 -10.07
N MET A 10 19.80 -27.78 -9.18
CA MET A 10 19.89 -26.39 -8.71
C MET A 10 18.56 -25.85 -8.14
N ASN A 11 17.73 -26.68 -7.51
CA ASN A 11 16.50 -26.23 -6.83
C ASN A 11 16.74 -26.03 -5.32
N PRO A 12 17.16 -24.84 -4.87
CA PRO A 12 17.47 -24.55 -3.45
C PRO A 12 16.25 -24.63 -2.52
N ILE A 13 15.04 -24.87 -3.04
CA ILE A 13 13.79 -24.90 -2.27
C ILE A 13 13.55 -26.26 -1.60
N GLU A 14 14.05 -27.37 -2.16
CA GLU A 14 13.77 -28.71 -1.63
C GLU A 14 14.47 -28.97 -0.29
N HIS A 15 15.67 -28.42 -0.09
CA HIS A 15 16.43 -28.51 1.17
C HIS A 15 16.25 -27.32 2.11
N LEU A 16 15.42 -26.34 1.75
CA LEU A 16 15.15 -25.19 2.63
C LEU A 16 14.55 -25.64 3.97
N TRP A 17 13.76 -26.71 3.94
CA TRP A 17 13.20 -27.35 5.13
C TRP A 17 14.27 -27.86 6.07
N ASP A 18 15.20 -28.68 5.56
CA ASP A 18 16.29 -29.27 6.34
C ASP A 18 17.12 -28.17 7.01
N ILE A 19 17.38 -27.07 6.30
CA ILE A 19 18.13 -25.92 6.81
C ILE A 19 17.36 -25.17 7.91
N ILE A 20 16.07 -24.90 7.70
CA ILE A 20 15.24 -24.19 8.68
C ILE A 20 15.10 -25.03 9.95
N GLU A 21 14.72 -26.30 9.83
CA GLU A 21 14.51 -27.18 10.99
C GLU A 21 15.79 -27.43 11.78
N SER A 22 16.93 -27.62 11.10
CA SER A 22 18.19 -27.93 11.78
C SER A 22 18.92 -26.72 12.36
N ARG A 23 18.72 -25.51 11.81
CA ARG A 23 19.54 -24.33 12.19
C ARG A 23 18.76 -23.18 12.82
N LEU A 24 17.44 -23.10 12.63
CA LEU A 24 16.63 -21.95 13.03
C LEU A 24 15.43 -22.39 13.88
N PRO A 25 15.64 -22.72 15.17
CA PRO A 25 14.61 -23.35 16.02
C PRO A 25 13.39 -22.45 16.28
N LYS A 26 13.47 -21.15 15.99
CA LYS A 26 12.37 -20.18 16.13
C LYS A 26 11.67 -19.88 14.78
N VAL A 27 12.09 -20.49 13.69
CA VAL A 27 11.55 -20.26 12.34
C VAL A 27 10.67 -21.43 11.95
N GLN A 28 9.45 -21.13 11.51
CA GLN A 28 8.50 -22.10 11.00
C GLN A 28 8.13 -21.73 9.57
N LEU A 29 8.17 -22.71 8.66
CA LEU A 29 7.68 -22.55 7.29
C LEU A 29 6.27 -23.13 7.17
N VAL A 30 5.34 -22.32 6.67
CA VAL A 30 3.93 -22.69 6.46
C VAL A 30 3.67 -22.76 4.96
N ARG A 31 3.16 -23.91 4.47
CA ARG A 31 2.88 -24.10 3.05
C ARG A 31 1.39 -23.99 2.73
N ALA A 32 1.06 -23.12 1.80
CA ALA A 32 -0.26 -23.12 1.15
C ALA A 32 -0.34 -24.27 0.13
N GLN A 33 -1.51 -24.91 0.00
CA GLN A 33 -1.73 -26.01 -0.95
C GLN A 33 -1.78 -25.55 -2.41
N LYS A 34 -2.03 -24.26 -2.65
CA LYS A 34 -2.07 -23.63 -3.97
C LYS A 34 -1.57 -22.19 -3.89
N ARG A 35 -1.38 -21.55 -5.04
CA ARG A 35 -0.99 -20.14 -5.11
C ARG A 35 -2.14 -19.24 -4.65
N GLU A 36 -2.08 -18.81 -3.39
CA GLU A 36 -3.09 -17.95 -2.75
C GLU A 36 -2.87 -16.44 -2.98
N GLY A 37 -1.65 -16.04 -3.34
CA GLY A 37 -1.27 -14.62 -3.44
C GLY A 37 -0.87 -14.00 -2.10
N LEU A 38 -0.40 -12.75 -2.13
CA LEU A 38 0.20 -12.07 -0.98
C LEU A 38 -0.80 -11.97 0.18
N ILE A 39 -2.00 -11.48 -0.11
CA ILE A 39 -2.98 -11.10 0.91
C ILE A 39 -3.40 -12.32 1.74
N ARG A 40 -3.79 -13.41 1.07
CA ARG A 40 -4.18 -14.65 1.73
C ARG A 40 -3.01 -15.38 2.38
N ALA A 41 -1.80 -15.30 1.81
CA ALA A 41 -0.61 -15.83 2.47
C ALA A 41 -0.31 -15.10 3.79
N ARG A 42 -0.51 -13.77 3.85
CA ARG A 42 -0.40 -13.00 5.10
C ARG A 42 -1.42 -13.41 6.15
N LEU A 43 -2.66 -13.70 5.73
CA LEU A 43 -3.71 -14.21 6.63
C LEU A 43 -3.37 -15.61 7.16
N LEU A 44 -2.82 -16.50 6.31
CA LEU A 44 -2.34 -17.81 6.74
C LEU A 44 -1.20 -17.72 7.75
N GLY A 45 -0.26 -16.79 7.54
CA GLY A 45 0.79 -16.48 8.51
C GLY A 45 0.21 -15.98 9.84
N ALA A 46 -0.74 -15.04 9.79
CA ALA A 46 -1.40 -14.50 10.98
C ALA A 46 -2.14 -15.57 11.79
N SER A 47 -2.78 -16.54 11.13
CA SER A 47 -3.56 -17.58 11.81
C SER A 47 -2.71 -18.54 12.63
N VAL A 48 -1.44 -18.72 12.27
CA VAL A 48 -0.53 -19.62 13.01
C VAL A 48 0.42 -18.87 13.95
N ALA A 49 0.62 -17.57 13.75
CA ALA A 49 1.52 -16.76 14.57
C ALA A 49 0.98 -16.67 16.01
N ALA A 50 1.81 -17.03 17.00
CA ALA A 50 1.43 -17.00 18.42
C ALA A 50 1.75 -15.66 19.12
N GLY A 51 2.57 -14.81 18.50
CA GLY A 51 2.98 -13.52 19.08
C GLY A 51 1.82 -12.52 19.23
N PRO A 52 1.86 -11.64 20.23
CA PRO A 52 0.84 -10.61 20.44
C PRO A 52 0.88 -9.50 19.37
N VAL A 53 2.06 -9.27 18.77
CA VAL A 53 2.25 -8.32 17.68
C VAL A 53 2.66 -9.10 16.44
N LEU A 54 2.04 -8.77 15.31
CA LEU A 54 2.40 -9.27 14.00
C LEU A 54 3.30 -8.25 13.31
N THR A 55 4.52 -8.65 12.94
CA THR A 55 5.43 -7.84 12.12
C THR A 55 5.58 -8.50 10.77
N TYR A 56 5.11 -7.83 9.71
CA TYR A 56 5.23 -8.29 8.34
C TYR A 56 6.50 -7.73 7.71
N LEU A 57 7.21 -8.59 6.97
CA LEU A 57 8.35 -8.23 6.14
C LEU A 57 8.21 -8.93 4.78
N ASP A 58 8.68 -8.26 3.73
CA ASP A 58 8.86 -8.93 2.44
C ASP A 58 10.10 -9.83 2.48
N SER A 59 10.16 -10.81 1.57
CA SER A 59 11.20 -11.84 1.55
C SER A 59 12.58 -11.35 1.08
N HIS A 60 12.74 -10.05 0.85
CA HIS A 60 13.91 -9.41 0.27
C HIS A 60 14.18 -8.07 0.99
N CYS A 61 14.28 -8.19 2.31
CA CYS A 61 14.56 -7.09 3.23
C CYS A 61 15.80 -7.37 4.08
N GLU A 62 16.47 -6.30 4.51
CA GLU A 62 17.56 -6.34 5.52
C GLU A 62 17.25 -5.35 6.63
N CYS A 63 17.15 -5.84 7.87
CA CYS A 63 16.78 -5.02 9.03
C CYS A 63 18.04 -4.41 9.66
N THR A 64 17.99 -3.14 10.05
CA THR A 64 19.11 -2.51 10.76
C THR A 64 19.16 -2.91 12.23
N GLU A 65 20.26 -2.61 12.92
CA GLU A 65 20.30 -2.69 14.38
C GLU A 65 19.22 -1.78 15.00
N GLY A 66 18.56 -2.25 16.06
CA GLY A 66 17.54 -1.49 16.79
C GLY A 66 16.23 -1.23 16.03
N TRP A 67 15.97 -1.92 14.91
CA TRP A 67 14.80 -1.64 14.08
C TRP A 67 13.46 -2.01 14.74
N LEU A 68 13.43 -3.01 15.63
CA LEU A 68 12.16 -3.61 16.07
C LEU A 68 11.61 -2.91 17.33
N GLU A 69 12.48 -2.52 18.24
CA GLU A 69 12.14 -1.96 19.54
C GLU A 69 11.31 -0.67 19.42
N PRO A 70 11.63 0.30 18.53
CA PRO A 70 10.80 1.49 18.36
C PRO A 70 9.39 1.18 17.84
N LEU A 71 9.24 0.16 16.99
CA LEU A 71 7.93 -0.28 16.48
C LEU A 71 7.10 -0.90 17.61
N LEU A 72 7.68 -1.84 18.36
CA LEU A 72 6.99 -2.52 19.44
C LEU A 72 6.65 -1.59 20.59
N HIS A 73 7.55 -0.65 20.93
CA HIS A 73 7.29 0.36 21.95
C HIS A 73 6.06 1.20 21.59
N ARG A 74 5.92 1.60 20.33
CA ARG A 74 4.80 2.43 19.90
C ARG A 74 3.45 1.70 19.93
N ILE A 75 3.45 0.39 19.69
CA ILE A 75 2.26 -0.46 19.87
C ILE A 75 1.98 -0.71 21.35
N TYR A 76 3.01 -0.79 22.19
CA TYR A 76 2.84 -0.92 23.63
C TYR A 76 2.17 0.32 24.25
N GLU A 77 2.52 1.52 23.80
CA GLU A 77 1.89 2.78 24.24
C GLU A 77 0.40 2.84 23.87
N ASP A 78 0.05 2.40 22.67
CA ASP A 78 -1.34 2.27 22.23
C ASP A 78 -1.48 1.08 21.26
N PRO A 79 -2.20 0.00 21.63
CA PRO A 79 -2.33 -1.20 20.81
C PRO A 79 -3.15 -0.97 19.53
N THR A 80 -3.76 0.20 19.35
CA THR A 80 -4.45 0.59 18.11
C THR A 80 -3.53 1.25 17.08
N ASN A 81 -2.25 1.44 17.43
CA ASN A 81 -1.24 1.95 16.49
C ASN A 81 -0.84 0.85 15.49
N VAL A 82 -0.86 1.20 14.22
CA VAL A 82 -0.22 0.45 13.14
C VAL A 82 1.03 1.22 12.73
N VAL A 83 2.19 0.58 12.81
CA VAL A 83 3.46 1.29 12.70
C VAL A 83 4.32 0.68 11.59
N CYS A 84 4.96 1.53 10.81
CA CYS A 84 5.85 1.14 9.73
C CYS A 84 7.27 1.62 10.02
N PRO A 85 8.31 0.82 9.68
CA PRO A 85 9.67 1.33 9.63
C PRO A 85 9.82 2.33 8.46
N VAL A 86 10.89 3.10 8.49
CA VAL A 86 11.43 3.73 7.29
C VAL A 86 11.92 2.61 6.37
N ILE A 87 11.40 2.59 5.14
CA ILE A 87 11.78 1.61 4.13
C ILE A 87 12.91 2.21 3.30
N ASP A 88 14.14 1.80 3.61
CA ASP A 88 15.33 2.19 2.88
C ASP A 88 15.46 1.39 1.57
N VAL A 89 16.17 1.95 0.60
CA VAL A 89 16.35 1.31 -0.71
C VAL A 89 17.60 0.44 -0.69
N ILE A 90 17.44 -0.85 -0.97
CA ILE A 90 18.56 -1.70 -1.36
C ILE A 90 18.55 -1.78 -2.89
N SER A 91 19.67 -1.39 -3.52
CA SER A 91 19.81 -1.41 -4.99
C SER A 91 19.66 -2.84 -5.52
N ASP A 92 18.78 -3.06 -6.50
CA ASP A 92 18.62 -4.36 -7.16
C ASP A 92 19.81 -4.74 -8.04
N ASP A 93 20.60 -3.76 -8.47
CA ASP A 93 21.77 -3.95 -9.33
C ASP A 93 23.06 -4.20 -8.52
N THR A 94 23.24 -3.52 -7.38
CA THR A 94 24.52 -3.53 -6.61
C THR A 94 24.39 -4.04 -5.18
N PHE A 95 23.18 -4.25 -4.67
CA PHE A 95 22.89 -4.51 -3.25
C PHE A 95 23.39 -3.42 -2.29
N GLN A 96 23.75 -2.24 -2.79
CA GLN A 96 24.06 -1.09 -1.94
C GLN A 96 22.83 -0.67 -1.12
N TYR A 97 23.02 -0.55 0.19
CA TYR A 97 22.01 -0.02 1.11
C TYR A 97 22.03 1.51 1.11
N HIS A 98 20.94 2.13 0.66
CA HIS A 98 20.77 3.58 0.63
C HIS A 98 19.95 4.04 1.82
N TYR A 99 20.65 4.34 2.91
CA TYR A 99 20.06 4.91 4.13
C TYR A 99 19.51 6.31 3.88
N ARG A 100 18.32 6.60 4.44
CA ARG A 100 17.76 7.96 4.51
C ARG A 100 17.71 8.46 5.94
N ASP A 101 18.17 9.69 6.17
CA ASP A 101 18.02 10.32 7.49
C ASP A 101 16.58 10.79 7.75
N SER A 102 16.29 11.15 9.01
CA SER A 102 14.95 11.60 9.42
C SER A 102 14.48 12.92 8.78
N ARG A 103 15.35 13.67 8.12
CA ARG A 103 14.99 14.92 7.41
C ARG A 103 14.44 14.64 6.02
N GLY A 104 14.86 13.54 5.40
CA GLY A 104 14.37 13.06 4.10
C GLY A 104 13.18 12.10 4.18
N LEU A 105 12.48 12.08 5.32
CA LEU A 105 11.35 11.18 5.58
C LEU A 105 10.17 11.49 4.66
N ASN A 106 9.52 10.43 4.16
CA ASN A 106 8.29 10.51 3.40
C ASN A 106 7.16 9.77 4.13
N VAL A 107 5.93 10.22 3.90
CA VAL A 107 4.70 9.54 4.31
C VAL A 107 4.00 8.95 3.08
N GLY A 108 3.15 7.97 3.32
CA GLY A 108 2.32 7.37 2.29
C GLY A 108 1.11 8.24 1.97
N GLY A 109 0.83 8.39 0.67
CA GLY A 109 -0.42 8.93 0.15
C GLY A 109 -0.98 8.04 -0.94
N PHE A 110 -2.00 8.53 -1.63
CA PHE A 110 -2.57 7.88 -2.79
C PHE A 110 -3.18 8.92 -3.74
N ASP A 111 -3.43 8.53 -4.99
CA ASP A 111 -4.18 9.33 -5.96
C ASP A 111 -5.58 8.75 -6.21
N TRP A 112 -6.41 9.44 -7.00
CA TRP A 112 -7.76 8.95 -7.32
C TRP A 112 -7.77 7.74 -8.28
N ASN A 113 -6.62 7.24 -8.74
CA ASN A 113 -6.51 5.91 -9.35
C ASN A 113 -6.38 4.79 -8.28
N LEU A 114 -6.41 5.16 -7.00
CA LEU A 114 -6.16 4.28 -5.85
C LEU A 114 -4.78 3.63 -5.92
N GLN A 115 -3.79 4.41 -6.39
CA GLN A 115 -2.39 4.00 -6.39
C GLN A 115 -1.64 4.68 -5.27
N PHE A 116 -0.84 3.90 -4.54
CA PHE A 116 0.04 4.40 -3.50
C PHE A 116 1.17 5.25 -4.08
N ASN A 117 1.45 6.38 -3.43
CA ASN A 117 2.58 7.26 -3.76
C ASN A 117 3.27 7.74 -2.48
N TRP A 118 4.56 8.08 -2.57
CA TRP A 118 5.31 8.71 -1.49
C TRP A 118 5.22 10.23 -1.57
N HIS A 119 4.97 10.87 -0.43
CA HIS A 119 4.91 12.32 -0.31
C HIS A 119 5.87 12.81 0.78
N PRO A 120 6.44 14.02 0.65
CA PRO A 120 7.14 14.64 1.76
C PRO A 120 6.19 14.79 2.96
N VAL A 121 6.74 14.79 4.18
CA VAL A 121 5.94 15.03 5.38
C VAL A 121 5.22 16.39 5.26
N PRO A 122 3.89 16.45 5.41
CA PRO A 122 3.15 17.70 5.34
C PRO A 122 3.62 18.70 6.41
N GLU A 123 3.61 19.99 6.08
CA GLU A 123 4.03 21.05 6.98
C GLU A 123 3.23 21.06 8.29
N ARG A 124 1.95 20.70 8.23
CA ARG A 124 1.08 20.52 9.40
C ARG A 124 1.63 19.49 10.39
N GLU A 125 2.17 18.38 9.89
CA GLU A 125 2.77 17.33 10.72
C GLU A 125 4.16 17.74 11.21
N ASN A 126 4.97 18.42 10.37
CA ASN A 126 6.26 18.96 10.80
C ASN A 126 6.12 19.94 11.98
N LYS A 127 5.11 20.81 11.97
CA LYS A 127 4.85 21.76 13.07
C LYS A 127 4.45 21.10 14.39
N LYS A 128 3.83 19.91 14.35
CA LYS A 128 3.45 19.15 15.56
C LYS A 128 4.65 18.45 16.19
N ARG A 129 5.66 18.09 15.40
CA ARG A 129 6.83 17.32 15.84
C ARG A 129 7.92 18.27 16.34
N LYS A 130 8.32 18.11 17.60
CA LYS A 130 9.47 18.83 18.17
C LYS A 130 10.79 18.48 17.49
N HIS A 131 10.90 17.24 17.01
CA HIS A 131 12.09 16.69 16.37
C HIS A 131 11.72 15.76 15.21
N THR A 132 12.60 15.68 14.21
CA THR A 132 12.36 14.88 12.99
C THR A 132 12.36 13.38 13.22
N TRP A 133 12.98 12.92 14.32
CA TRP A 133 13.02 11.51 14.71
C TRP A 133 11.77 11.01 15.46
N LEU A 134 10.81 11.90 15.75
CA LEU A 134 9.53 11.50 16.35
C LEU A 134 8.62 10.84 15.31
N PRO A 135 7.76 9.88 15.74
CA PRO A 135 6.74 9.26 14.88
C PRO A 135 5.95 10.29 14.07
N VAL A 136 5.62 9.94 12.84
CA VAL A 136 4.82 10.80 11.95
C VAL A 136 3.58 10.06 11.48
N ALA A 137 2.42 10.72 11.59
CA ALA A 137 1.17 10.22 11.06
C ALA A 137 1.25 10.12 9.53
N SER A 138 0.87 8.98 8.98
CA SER A 138 0.89 8.69 7.55
C SER A 138 -0.52 8.40 7.06
N PRO A 139 -1.03 9.12 6.03
CA PRO A 139 -2.34 8.83 5.46
C PRO A 139 -2.50 7.37 5.03
N THR A 140 -1.48 6.83 4.38
CA THR A 140 -1.44 5.45 3.92
C THR A 140 -0.09 4.81 4.22
N MET A 141 0.04 3.50 4.01
CA MET A 141 1.30 2.78 4.05
C MET A 141 1.59 2.07 2.72
N ALA A 142 2.87 1.80 2.44
CA ALA A 142 3.25 0.94 1.33
C ALA A 142 2.71 -0.50 1.52
N GLY A 143 2.60 -0.95 2.78
CA GLY A 143 1.97 -2.20 3.17
C GLY A 143 2.86 -3.44 3.11
N GLY A 144 4.08 -3.34 2.56
CA GLY A 144 5.09 -4.42 2.59
C GLY A 144 5.55 -4.76 4.02
N LEU A 145 5.92 -3.71 4.74
CA LEU A 145 6.56 -3.79 6.05
C LEU A 145 5.78 -2.97 7.08
N PHE A 146 5.28 -3.61 8.13
CA PHE A 146 4.58 -2.96 9.24
C PHE A 146 4.44 -3.89 10.44
N SER A 147 4.18 -3.32 11.61
CA SER A 147 3.82 -4.02 12.84
C SER A 147 2.43 -3.59 13.31
N ILE A 148 1.67 -4.55 13.84
CA ILE A 148 0.31 -4.34 14.36
C ILE A 148 0.01 -5.28 15.52
N ASP A 149 -0.72 -4.82 16.54
CA ASP A 149 -1.28 -5.71 17.57
C ASP A 149 -2.24 -6.72 16.92
N LYS A 150 -2.06 -8.01 17.23
CA LYS A 150 -2.81 -9.11 16.63
C LYS A 150 -4.31 -8.97 16.88
N LYS A 151 -4.71 -8.60 18.11
CA LYS A 151 -6.12 -8.44 18.47
C LYS A 151 -6.73 -7.23 17.77
N PHE A 152 -5.96 -6.15 17.60
CA PHE A 152 -6.40 -5.01 16.82
C PHE A 152 -6.56 -5.36 15.33
N PHE A 153 -5.63 -6.11 14.75
CA PHE A 153 -5.75 -6.61 13.38
C PHE A 153 -7.01 -7.47 13.19
N GLU A 154 -7.30 -8.36 14.14
CA GLU A 154 -8.53 -9.18 14.16
C GLU A 154 -9.79 -8.31 14.33
N LYS A 155 -9.76 -7.31 15.22
CA LYS A 155 -10.86 -6.34 15.42
C LYS A 155 -11.19 -5.58 14.14
N LEU A 156 -10.18 -5.18 13.36
CA LEU A 156 -10.35 -4.55 12.04
C LEU A 156 -10.83 -5.52 10.95
N GLY A 157 -11.09 -6.78 11.30
CA GLY A 157 -11.53 -7.84 10.39
C GLY A 157 -10.41 -8.33 9.48
N THR A 158 -9.15 -8.15 9.87
CA THR A 158 -7.93 -8.47 9.11
C THR A 158 -7.95 -7.84 7.70
N TYR A 159 -7.36 -8.46 6.69
CA TYR A 159 -7.56 -8.04 5.29
C TYR A 159 -8.91 -8.51 4.76
N ASP A 160 -9.44 -7.85 3.73
CA ASP A 160 -10.55 -8.38 2.94
C ASP A 160 -10.10 -9.68 2.23
N SER A 161 -10.60 -10.83 2.69
CA SER A 161 -10.33 -12.16 2.10
C SER A 161 -10.85 -12.30 0.67
N GLY A 162 -11.76 -11.40 0.27
CA GLY A 162 -12.24 -11.27 -1.09
C GLY A 162 -11.26 -10.57 -2.03
N PHE A 163 -10.19 -9.93 -1.55
CA PHE A 163 -9.11 -9.44 -2.41
C PHE A 163 -8.35 -10.61 -3.03
N ASP A 164 -8.02 -10.46 -4.32
CA ASP A 164 -7.27 -11.47 -5.06
C ASP A 164 -5.82 -11.03 -5.26
N ILE A 165 -4.89 -11.97 -5.13
CA ILE A 165 -3.44 -11.86 -5.32
C ILE A 165 -2.74 -10.68 -4.60
N TRP A 166 -2.88 -9.46 -5.11
CA TRP A 166 -2.13 -8.27 -4.70
C TRP A 166 -2.83 -6.98 -5.15
N GLY A 167 -2.69 -5.92 -4.35
CA GLY A 167 -3.06 -4.55 -4.66
C GLY A 167 -4.34 -4.11 -3.97
N GLY A 168 -4.30 -2.89 -3.44
CA GLY A 168 -5.39 -2.26 -2.69
C GLY A 168 -5.39 -2.60 -1.19
N GLU A 169 -4.75 -3.70 -0.76
CA GLU A 169 -4.75 -4.13 0.65
C GLU A 169 -4.06 -3.13 1.58
N ASN A 170 -3.03 -2.46 1.09
CA ASN A 170 -2.29 -1.46 1.84
C ASN A 170 -3.15 -0.22 2.11
N LEU A 171 -3.90 0.25 1.10
CA LEU A 171 -4.85 1.36 1.25
C LEU A 171 -6.04 0.95 2.13
N GLU A 172 -6.57 -0.25 1.93
CA GLU A 172 -7.73 -0.76 2.68
C GLU A 172 -7.44 -0.82 4.18
N LEU A 173 -6.30 -1.39 4.57
CA LEU A 173 -5.90 -1.44 5.96
C LEU A 173 -5.58 -0.04 6.51
N SER A 174 -5.02 0.86 5.69
CA SER A 174 -4.81 2.26 6.10
C SER A 174 -6.13 2.97 6.44
N PHE A 175 -7.16 2.80 5.60
CA PHE A 175 -8.48 3.39 5.82
C PHE A 175 -9.17 2.78 7.04
N LYS A 176 -9.12 1.46 7.19
CA LYS A 176 -9.60 0.77 8.40
C LYS A 176 -8.98 1.34 9.67
N THR A 177 -7.65 1.43 9.71
CA THR A 177 -6.93 1.90 10.88
C THR A 177 -7.40 3.30 11.27
N TRP A 178 -7.33 4.26 10.34
CA TRP A 178 -7.69 5.65 10.62
C TRP A 178 -9.18 5.83 10.93
N MET A 179 -10.06 5.24 10.11
CA MET A 179 -11.49 5.47 10.22
C MET A 179 -12.11 4.69 11.38
N CYS A 180 -11.50 3.61 11.84
CA CYS A 180 -12.06 2.75 12.89
C CYS A 180 -11.32 2.88 14.25
N GLY A 181 -10.64 4.00 14.47
CA GLY A 181 -10.17 4.43 15.79
C GLY A 181 -8.75 4.01 16.16
N GLY A 182 -7.88 3.73 15.19
CA GLY A 182 -6.44 3.61 15.38
C GLY A 182 -5.66 4.73 14.68
N THR A 183 -4.34 4.60 14.67
CA THR A 183 -3.45 5.52 13.95
C THR A 183 -2.46 4.74 13.09
N LEU A 184 -2.02 5.35 11.99
CA LEU A 184 -0.99 4.78 11.11
C LEU A 184 0.23 5.70 11.11
N GLU A 185 1.38 5.16 11.49
CA GLU A 185 2.58 5.98 11.72
C GLU A 185 3.82 5.39 11.04
N ILE A 186 4.70 6.27 10.54
CA ILE A 186 6.08 5.89 10.20
C ILE A 186 6.97 6.22 11.40
N ILE A 187 7.81 5.28 11.82
CA ILE A 187 8.71 5.42 12.97
C ILE A 187 10.14 5.69 12.48
N PRO A 188 10.63 6.94 12.55
CA PRO A 188 11.90 7.33 11.92
C PRO A 188 13.13 6.66 12.51
N CYS A 189 13.06 6.13 13.73
CA CYS A 189 14.16 5.41 14.36
C CYS A 189 14.26 3.94 13.91
N SER A 190 13.24 3.42 13.23
CA SER A 190 13.19 2.03 12.76
C SER A 190 13.48 1.99 11.26
N HIS A 191 14.54 1.29 10.86
CA HIS A 191 14.96 1.20 9.47
C HIS A 191 14.98 -0.26 8.99
N VAL A 192 14.39 -0.49 7.82
CA VAL A 192 14.46 -1.77 7.12
C VAL A 192 14.70 -1.49 5.64
N GLY A 193 15.79 -2.03 5.11
CA GLY A 193 16.09 -1.95 3.69
C GLY A 193 15.24 -2.93 2.92
N HIS A 194 14.79 -2.52 1.73
CA HIS A 194 13.97 -3.33 0.84
C HIS A 194 14.49 -3.23 -0.60
N ILE A 195 14.54 -4.36 -1.30
CA ILE A 195 14.97 -4.39 -2.71
C ILE A 195 13.80 -3.96 -3.62
N PHE A 196 13.83 -2.71 -4.10
CA PHE A 196 12.83 -2.19 -5.04
C PHE A 196 13.11 -2.68 -6.46
N ARG A 197 12.18 -3.47 -7.01
CA ARG A 197 12.30 -4.00 -8.38
C ARG A 197 11.67 -3.07 -9.39
N LYS A 198 12.27 -2.99 -10.59
CA LYS A 198 11.75 -2.20 -11.72
C LYS A 198 10.43 -2.74 -12.28
N ARG A 199 10.15 -4.04 -12.15
CA ARG A 199 8.93 -4.71 -12.62
C ARG A 199 8.52 -5.87 -11.69
N SER A 200 7.22 -6.13 -11.60
CA SER A 200 6.71 -7.31 -10.90
C SER A 200 7.15 -8.58 -11.63
N PRO A 201 7.81 -9.54 -10.95
CA PRO A 201 8.27 -10.79 -11.55
C PRO A 201 7.14 -11.85 -11.65
N TYR A 202 5.96 -11.57 -11.10
CA TYR A 202 4.91 -12.56 -10.93
C TYR A 202 4.01 -12.69 -12.17
N LYS A 203 3.69 -13.92 -12.55
CA LYS A 203 2.68 -14.20 -13.58
C LYS A 203 1.29 -13.85 -13.05
N TRP A 204 0.61 -12.94 -13.74
CA TRP A 204 -0.79 -12.61 -13.48
C TRP A 204 -1.70 -13.66 -14.11
N ARG A 205 -2.88 -13.88 -13.51
CA ARG A 205 -3.91 -14.70 -14.15
C ARG A 205 -4.42 -13.96 -15.40
N THR A 206 -4.44 -14.65 -16.54
CA THR A 206 -4.94 -14.10 -17.80
C THR A 206 -6.45 -13.85 -17.72
N GLY A 207 -6.91 -12.70 -18.21
CA GLY A 207 -8.34 -12.38 -18.36
C GLY A 207 -9.02 -11.68 -17.18
N VAL A 208 -8.34 -11.46 -16.05
CA VAL A 208 -8.91 -10.76 -14.89
C VAL A 208 -8.04 -9.56 -14.52
N ASN A 209 -8.63 -8.36 -14.50
CA ASN A 209 -7.98 -7.18 -13.93
C ASN A 209 -8.14 -7.20 -12.40
N VAL A 210 -7.25 -7.94 -11.74
CA VAL A 210 -7.22 -8.14 -10.29
C VAL A 210 -7.17 -6.81 -9.52
N LEU A 211 -6.34 -5.88 -10.01
CA LEU A 211 -6.19 -4.55 -9.41
C LEU A 211 -7.50 -3.76 -9.48
N LYS A 212 -8.13 -3.70 -10.66
CA LYS A 212 -9.45 -3.04 -10.81
C LYS A 212 -10.45 -3.64 -9.82
N ARG A 213 -10.54 -4.96 -9.73
CA ARG A 213 -11.47 -5.66 -8.85
C ARG A 213 -11.24 -5.31 -7.37
N ASN A 214 -10.02 -5.40 -6.87
CA ASN A 214 -9.72 -5.09 -5.47
C ASN A 214 -9.97 -3.61 -5.14
N SER A 215 -9.59 -2.71 -6.05
CA SER A 215 -9.83 -1.27 -5.89
C SER A 215 -11.32 -0.91 -5.86
N ILE A 216 -12.17 -1.60 -6.64
CA ILE A 216 -13.63 -1.40 -6.57
C ILE A 216 -14.18 -1.88 -5.22
N ARG A 217 -13.77 -3.05 -4.75
CA ARG A 217 -14.18 -3.56 -3.41
C ARG A 217 -13.80 -2.58 -2.31
N LEU A 218 -12.59 -2.05 -2.36
CA LEU A 218 -12.13 -0.99 -1.44
C LEU A 218 -13.00 0.26 -1.57
N ALA A 219 -13.24 0.73 -2.79
CA ALA A 219 -13.99 1.95 -3.06
C ALA A 219 -15.41 1.87 -2.51
N GLU A 220 -16.11 0.78 -2.82
CA GLU A 220 -17.48 0.50 -2.39
C GLU A 220 -17.64 0.44 -0.86
N VAL A 221 -16.60 0.02 -0.14
CA VAL A 221 -16.67 -0.14 1.32
C VAL A 221 -16.21 1.11 2.05
N TRP A 222 -15.21 1.83 1.54
CA TRP A 222 -14.46 2.82 2.32
C TRP A 222 -14.52 4.25 1.80
N LEU A 223 -14.83 4.50 0.53
CA LEU A 223 -14.73 5.85 -0.06
C LEU A 223 -16.03 6.65 -0.04
N ASP A 224 -17.14 6.08 0.44
CA ASP A 224 -18.45 6.74 0.48
C ASP A 224 -18.81 7.41 -0.87
N GLU A 225 -19.29 8.65 -0.88
CA GLU A 225 -19.61 9.42 -2.07
C GLU A 225 -18.39 9.76 -2.96
N TYR A 226 -17.17 9.58 -2.46
CA TYR A 226 -15.92 9.85 -3.19
C TYR A 226 -15.53 8.68 -4.10
N ALA A 227 -16.16 7.51 -3.97
CA ALA A 227 -15.94 6.36 -4.85
C ALA A 227 -16.16 6.72 -6.33
N LYS A 228 -17.05 7.69 -6.61
CA LYS A 228 -17.33 8.21 -7.96
C LYS A 228 -16.08 8.66 -8.72
N TYR A 229 -15.08 9.23 -8.05
CA TYR A 229 -13.86 9.72 -8.70
C TYR A 229 -12.99 8.58 -9.24
N TYR A 230 -12.98 7.45 -8.54
CA TYR A 230 -12.34 6.24 -9.05
C TYR A 230 -13.19 5.62 -10.18
N TYR A 231 -14.52 5.62 -10.05
CA TYR A 231 -15.43 5.06 -11.07
C TYR A 231 -15.28 5.77 -12.41
N GLN A 232 -15.24 7.11 -12.42
CA GLN A 232 -15.02 7.89 -13.63
C GLN A 232 -13.73 7.48 -14.37
N ARG A 233 -12.64 7.23 -13.63
CA ARG A 233 -11.34 6.83 -14.19
C ARG A 233 -11.33 5.44 -14.82
N ILE A 234 -12.20 4.54 -14.37
CA ILE A 234 -12.34 3.20 -14.94
C ILE A 234 -13.48 3.09 -15.97
N GLY A 235 -14.08 4.22 -16.37
CA GLY A 235 -15.21 4.28 -17.31
C GLY A 235 -16.54 3.86 -16.70
N SER A 236 -16.69 3.94 -15.38
CA SER A 236 -17.90 3.61 -14.58
C SER A 236 -18.42 2.17 -14.72
N ASP A 237 -17.74 1.31 -15.47
CA ASP A 237 -17.99 -0.12 -15.49
C ASP A 237 -17.34 -0.79 -14.28
N LEU A 238 -18.16 -1.17 -13.30
CA LEU A 238 -17.68 -1.82 -12.08
C LEU A 238 -17.39 -3.32 -12.29
N GLY A 239 -17.96 -3.97 -13.31
CA GLY A 239 -17.88 -5.42 -13.48
C GLY A 239 -18.30 -6.22 -12.23
N ASP A 240 -17.82 -7.46 -12.13
CA ASP A 240 -18.01 -8.29 -10.94
C ASP A 240 -16.85 -8.10 -9.94
N TYR A 241 -17.18 -7.55 -8.77
CA TYR A 241 -16.27 -7.39 -7.65
C TYR A 241 -16.61 -8.30 -6.46
N GLY A 242 -17.61 -9.16 -6.59
CA GLY A 242 -18.07 -10.10 -5.57
C GLY A 242 -18.76 -9.46 -4.36
N ASN A 243 -19.21 -10.30 -3.42
CA ASN A 243 -19.92 -9.86 -2.23
C ASN A 243 -19.00 -9.07 -1.26
N ILE A 244 -19.51 -7.96 -0.72
CA ILE A 244 -18.85 -7.07 0.24
C ILE A 244 -19.71 -6.77 1.48
N THR A 245 -20.85 -7.46 1.65
CA THR A 245 -21.80 -7.23 2.75
C THR A 245 -21.11 -7.29 4.12
N ASP A 246 -20.35 -8.35 4.39
CA ASP A 246 -19.63 -8.51 5.67
C ASP A 246 -18.66 -7.35 5.95
N ARG A 247 -18.03 -6.79 4.90
CA ARG A 247 -17.11 -5.66 5.04
C ARG A 247 -17.87 -4.38 5.38
N LYS A 248 -19.01 -4.12 4.73
CA LYS A 248 -19.91 -2.99 5.02
C LYS A 248 -20.52 -3.12 6.44
N GLU A 249 -20.91 -4.32 6.86
CA GLU A 249 -21.43 -4.59 8.20
C GLU A 249 -20.37 -4.40 9.29
N LEU A 250 -19.14 -4.87 9.06
CA LEU A 250 -18.03 -4.65 9.96
C LEU A 250 -17.76 -3.15 10.17
N ARG A 251 -17.73 -2.37 9.08
CA ARG A 251 -17.54 -0.91 9.15
C ARG A 251 -18.62 -0.23 10.00
N LYS A 252 -19.88 -0.66 9.86
CA LYS A 252 -21.01 -0.19 10.69
C LYS A 252 -20.85 -0.59 12.15
N LYS A 253 -20.53 -1.86 12.42
CA LYS A 253 -20.37 -2.42 13.77
C LYS A 253 -19.25 -1.71 14.55
N LEU A 254 -18.14 -1.40 13.88
CA LEU A 254 -17.02 -0.66 14.47
C LEU A 254 -17.27 0.85 14.59
N GLN A 255 -18.41 1.35 14.09
CA GLN A 255 -18.76 2.77 14.08
C GLN A 255 -17.67 3.63 13.43
N CYS A 256 -17.09 3.14 12.34
CA CYS A 256 -16.00 3.84 11.67
C CYS A 256 -16.48 5.19 11.11
N LYS A 257 -15.57 6.17 11.09
CA LYS A 257 -15.79 7.51 10.54
C LYS A 257 -16.06 7.46 9.02
N SER A 258 -16.57 8.56 8.49
CA SER A 258 -16.77 8.73 7.04
C SER A 258 -15.46 8.98 6.32
N PHE A 259 -15.44 8.76 5.01
CA PHE A 259 -14.30 9.09 4.19
C PHE A 259 -14.07 10.60 4.11
N LYS A 260 -15.14 11.40 4.18
CA LYS A 260 -15.02 12.86 4.36
C LYS A 260 -14.19 13.20 5.61
N TRP A 261 -14.48 12.56 6.75
CA TRP A 261 -13.71 12.77 7.97
C TRP A 261 -12.24 12.39 7.76
N TYR A 262 -11.96 11.29 7.05
CA TYR A 262 -10.60 10.90 6.71
C TYR A 262 -9.87 11.97 5.87
N LEU A 263 -10.52 12.52 4.83
CA LEU A 263 -9.95 13.60 4.04
C LEU A 263 -9.71 14.87 4.88
N ASP A 264 -10.68 15.28 5.69
CA ASP A 264 -10.57 16.52 6.48
C ASP A 264 -9.49 16.43 7.59
N ASN A 265 -9.27 15.25 8.18
CA ASN A 265 -8.48 15.10 9.41
C ASN A 265 -7.14 14.39 9.20
N VAL A 266 -7.12 13.41 8.29
CA VAL A 266 -5.96 12.54 8.05
C VAL A 266 -5.19 13.01 6.83
N TYR A 267 -5.87 13.25 5.70
CA TYR A 267 -5.21 13.61 4.44
C TYR A 267 -5.79 14.86 3.74
N PRO A 268 -5.78 16.02 4.41
CA PRO A 268 -6.32 17.26 3.85
C PRO A 268 -5.51 17.81 2.68
N GLU A 269 -4.28 17.33 2.48
CA GLU A 269 -3.42 17.71 1.37
C GLU A 269 -3.82 17.02 0.04
N LEU A 270 -4.69 16.01 0.06
CA LEU A 270 -5.20 15.35 -1.14
C LEU A 270 -6.23 16.25 -1.85
N PHE A 271 -5.88 16.71 -3.05
CA PHE A 271 -6.82 17.44 -3.89
C PHE A 271 -8.04 16.58 -4.26
N VAL A 272 -9.25 17.05 -3.96
CA VAL A 272 -10.51 16.38 -4.33
C VAL A 272 -11.02 16.98 -5.65
N PRO A 273 -11.28 16.17 -6.71
CA PRO A 273 -11.69 16.70 -8.01
C PRO A 273 -12.98 17.53 -7.99
N GLY A 274 -13.89 17.25 -7.06
CA GLY A 274 -15.13 18.03 -6.91
C GLY A 274 -14.93 19.46 -6.41
N ASP A 275 -13.75 19.79 -5.89
CA ASP A 275 -13.39 21.16 -5.49
C ASP A 275 -12.80 21.95 -6.68
N ALA A 276 -12.63 21.31 -7.84
CA ALA A 276 -12.20 21.97 -9.07
C ALA A 276 -13.28 22.94 -9.57
N VAL A 277 -12.84 24.11 -10.06
CA VAL A 277 -13.74 25.09 -10.72
C VAL A 277 -14.37 24.49 -11.99
N ALA A 278 -13.63 23.64 -12.70
CA ALA A 278 -14.10 22.89 -13.86
C ALA A 278 -13.23 21.63 -14.02
N SER A 279 -13.80 20.56 -14.59
CA SER A 279 -13.06 19.39 -15.08
C SER A 279 -13.56 19.02 -16.48
N GLY A 280 -12.68 18.45 -17.30
CA GLY A 280 -13.03 17.97 -18.64
C GLY A 280 -11.92 18.16 -19.66
N GLU A 281 -12.25 17.98 -20.93
CA GLU A 281 -11.31 18.20 -22.03
C GLU A 281 -11.26 19.68 -22.43
N VAL A 282 -10.06 20.18 -22.72
CA VAL A 282 -9.86 21.55 -23.22
C VAL A 282 -9.77 21.50 -24.74
N ARG A 283 -10.86 21.86 -25.42
CA ARG A 283 -10.97 21.84 -26.90
C ARG A 283 -10.40 23.11 -27.53
N ASN A 284 -9.61 22.95 -28.59
CA ASN A 284 -9.20 24.05 -29.45
C ASN A 284 -10.29 24.33 -30.51
N LEU A 285 -10.91 25.51 -30.46
CA LEU A 285 -11.95 25.94 -31.39
C LEU A 285 -11.40 26.49 -32.73
N GLY A 286 -10.11 26.79 -32.82
CA GLY A 286 -9.49 27.44 -33.99
C GLY A 286 -9.07 26.50 -35.12
N GLY A 287 -9.23 25.18 -34.97
CA GLY A 287 -8.88 24.22 -36.01
C GLY A 287 -10.01 24.02 -37.01
N GLU A 288 -9.82 24.41 -38.27
CA GLU A 288 -10.75 24.18 -39.40
C GLU A 288 -11.10 22.69 -39.53
N GLY A 289 -12.17 22.25 -38.86
CA GLY A 289 -12.70 20.88 -38.93
C GLY A 289 -11.97 19.81 -38.11
N ARG A 290 -10.82 20.11 -37.48
CA ARG A 290 -10.09 19.14 -36.64
C ARG A 290 -10.41 19.34 -35.16
N LYS A 291 -11.15 18.39 -34.56
CA LYS A 291 -11.41 18.34 -33.12
C LYS A 291 -10.13 17.99 -32.37
N MET A 292 -9.35 19.02 -32.02
CA MET A 292 -8.10 18.88 -31.27
C MET A 292 -8.35 19.30 -29.81
N CYS A 293 -7.83 18.51 -28.89
CA CYS A 293 -7.87 18.75 -27.46
C CYS A 293 -6.45 18.94 -26.94
N LEU A 294 -6.32 19.73 -25.88
CA LEU A 294 -5.11 19.76 -25.07
C LEU A 294 -4.86 18.36 -24.52
N ASP A 295 -3.64 17.86 -24.66
CA ASP A 295 -3.28 16.51 -24.24
C ASP A 295 -1.88 16.50 -23.62
N SER A 296 -1.72 15.68 -22.59
CA SER A 296 -0.43 15.42 -21.96
C SER A 296 -0.12 13.93 -22.08
N PRO A 297 0.78 13.52 -22.98
CA PRO A 297 1.10 12.11 -23.14
C PRO A 297 1.85 11.63 -21.90
N ALA A 298 1.19 10.84 -21.04
CA ALA A 298 1.65 10.42 -19.71
C ALA A 298 2.82 9.41 -19.67
N ARG A 299 3.75 9.44 -20.64
CA ARG A 299 4.97 8.63 -20.61
C ARG A 299 6.03 9.31 -19.75
N LYS A 300 6.88 8.55 -19.06
CA LYS A 300 8.04 9.08 -18.30
C LYS A 300 8.91 10.05 -19.11
N THR A 301 9.10 9.79 -20.39
CA THR A 301 9.90 10.64 -21.31
C THR A 301 9.25 11.99 -21.63
N ASN A 302 8.01 12.21 -21.20
CA ASN A 302 7.22 13.41 -21.46
C ASN A 302 6.92 14.22 -20.20
N LEU A 303 7.36 13.75 -19.02
CA LEU A 303 7.31 14.56 -17.80
C LEU A 303 8.14 15.84 -18.00
N HIS A 304 7.62 16.97 -17.50
CA HIS A 304 8.20 18.31 -17.64
C HIS A 304 8.35 18.82 -19.08
N LYS A 305 7.72 18.17 -20.07
CA LYS A 305 7.62 18.71 -21.43
C LYS A 305 6.35 19.56 -21.59
N PRO A 306 6.34 20.50 -22.55
CA PRO A 306 5.13 21.23 -22.89
C PRO A 306 3.99 20.27 -23.27
N ILE A 307 2.78 20.59 -22.81
CA ILE A 307 1.54 19.94 -23.26
C ILE A 307 1.31 20.22 -24.75
N GLY A 308 0.65 19.28 -25.44
CA GLY A 308 0.44 19.32 -26.88
C GLY A 308 -1.04 19.33 -27.27
N LEU A 309 -1.30 19.29 -28.57
CA LEU A 309 -2.63 19.05 -29.12
C LEU A 309 -2.72 17.61 -29.65
N TYR A 310 -3.81 16.91 -29.32
CA TYR A 310 -4.11 15.56 -29.80
C TYR A 310 -5.58 15.47 -30.25
N PRO A 311 -5.95 14.58 -31.19
CA PRO A 311 -7.36 14.37 -31.53
C PRO A 311 -8.19 14.06 -30.28
N CYS A 312 -9.28 14.81 -30.07
CA CYS A 312 -10.17 14.60 -28.92
C CYS A 312 -10.71 13.17 -28.93
N HIS A 313 -10.53 12.46 -27.82
CA HIS A 313 -10.90 11.05 -27.69
C HIS A 313 -11.98 10.79 -26.64
N GLY A 314 -12.30 11.77 -25.79
CA GLY A 314 -13.33 11.63 -24.75
C GLY A 314 -13.01 10.56 -23.68
N GLN A 315 -11.73 10.23 -23.49
CA GLN A 315 -11.28 9.18 -22.54
C GLN A 315 -10.52 9.76 -21.33
N GLY A 316 -10.63 11.06 -21.05
CA GLY A 316 -9.91 11.67 -19.95
C GLY A 316 -10.46 13.05 -19.57
N GLU A 317 -10.16 13.45 -18.34
CA GLU A 317 -10.39 14.79 -17.81
C GLU A 317 -9.01 15.40 -17.49
N ILE A 318 -8.81 16.67 -17.85
CA ILE A 318 -7.72 17.50 -17.32
C ILE A 318 -8.17 18.06 -15.98
#